data_AF-A0A1L9U5Y8-F1
#
_entry.id   AF-A0A1L9U5Y8-F1
#
_cell.length_a   1.000
_cell.length_b   1.000
_cell.length_c   1.000
_cell.angle_alpha   90.00
_cell.angle_beta   90.00
_cell.angle_gamma   90.00
#
_symmetry.space_group_name_H-M   'P 1'
#
loop_
_entity.id
_entity.type
_entity.pdbx_description
1 polymer ?
#
loop_
_entity_poly.entity_id
_entity_poly.type
_entity_poly.pdbx_seq_one_letter_code
_entity_poly.pdbx_strand_id
1 'polypeptide(L)' 'MMALPLPVELIEQIVSHLEYASDINALARTHRIFYRIVNPLLYRHNVHHDNSSALSWGSEHGSLATVQRSLKAG' A
#
# COMPACT_ATOMS: atom_id res chain seq x y z
N MET A 1 11.12 12.58 13.57
CA MET A 1 10.47 11.53 14.39
C MET A 1 11.14 10.22 14.07
N MET A 2 11.81 9.59 15.04
CA MET A 2 12.49 8.31 14.83
C MET A 2 11.43 7.20 14.86
N ALA A 3 11.12 6.59 13.71
CA ALA A 3 10.32 5.36 13.72
C ALA A 3 11.14 4.29 14.45
N LEU A 4 10.59 3.72 15.52
CA LEU A 4 11.19 2.58 16.20
C LEU A 4 11.49 1.48 15.16
N PRO A 5 12.62 0.75 15.26
CA PRO A 5 12.94 -0.35 14.36
C PRO A 5 12.00 -1.51 14.68
N LEU A 6 10.77 -1.43 14.18
CA LEU A 6 9.82 -2.52 14.22
C LEU A 6 10.20 -3.53 13.13
N PRO A 7 10.29 -4.84 13.43
CA PRO A 7 10.42 -5.88 12.43
C PRO A 7 9.34 -5.74 11.34
N VAL A 8 9.69 -6.07 10.11
CA VAL A 8 8.80 -5.92 8.95
C VAL A 8 7.53 -6.77 9.12
N GLU A 9 7.67 -7.93 9.75
CA GLU A 9 6.60 -8.89 10.02
C GLU A 9 5.53 -8.27 10.94
N LEU A 10 5.93 -7.47 11.92
CA LEU A 10 4.97 -6.79 12.80
C LEU A 10 4.24 -5.67 12.07
N ILE A 11 4.91 -4.98 11.13
CA ILE A 11 4.27 -3.97 10.28
C ILE A 11 3.23 -4.65 9.37
N GLU A 12 3.57 -5.79 8.78
CA GLU A 12 2.64 -6.58 7.98
C GLU A 12 1.45 -7.06 8.80
N GLN A 13 1.66 -7.55 10.02
CA GLN A 13 0.58 -7.93 10.94
C GLN A 13 -0.34 -6.75 11.25
N ILE A 14 0.21 -5.57 11.57
CA ILE A 14 -0.59 -4.35 11.80
C ILE A 14 -1.44 -4.02 10.56
N VAL A 15 -0.84 -4.03 9.37
CA VAL A 15 -1.55 -3.74 8.12
C VAL A 15 -2.64 -4.76 7.83
N SER A 16 -2.43 -6.03 8.19
CA SER A 16 -3.44 -7.09 8.01
C SER A 16 -4.72 -6.90 8.83
N HIS A 17 -4.66 -6.06 9.87
CA HIS A 17 -5.81 -5.68 10.69
C HIS A 17 -6.49 -4.38 10.23
N LEU A 18 -5.96 -3.71 9.20
CA LEU A 18 -6.58 -2.51 8.64
C LEU A 18 -7.53 -2.89 7.51
N GLU A 19 -8.83 -2.69 7.72
CA GLU A 19 -9.89 -3.02 6.75
C GLU A 19 -9.93 -2.04 5.58
N TYR A 20 -9.67 -0.75 5.84
CA TYR A 20 -9.83 0.29 4.83
C TYR A 20 -8.49 0.66 4.20
N ALA A 21 -8.46 0.70 2.87
CA ALA A 21 -7.31 1.18 2.10
C ALA A 21 -6.88 2.61 2.51
N SER A 22 -7.81 3.44 3.00
CA SER A 22 -7.53 4.78 3.55
C SER A 22 -6.61 4.72 4.77
N ASP A 23 -6.81 3.75 5.66
CA ASP A 23 -6.04 3.61 6.90
C ASP A 23 -4.64 3.08 6.60
N ILE A 24 -4.55 2.12 5.67
CA ILE A 24 -3.27 1.60 5.17
C ILE A 24 -2.47 2.74 4.52
N ASN A 25 -3.11 3.57 3.70
CA ASN A 25 -2.48 4.73 3.07
C ASN A 25 -2.08 5.80 4.11
N ALA A 26 -2.91 6.04 5.13
CA ALA A 26 -2.58 6.95 6.22
C ALA A 26 -1.31 6.50 6.94
N LEU A 27 -1.20 5.21 7.28
CA LEU A 27 0.00 4.62 7.88
C LEU A 27 1.23 4.77 6.99
N ALA A 28 1.11 4.45 5.69
CA ALA A 28 2.21 4.58 4.73
C ALA A 28 2.77 6.02 4.66
N ARG A 29 1.93 7.03 4.86
CA ARG A 29 2.31 8.45 4.75
C ARG A 29 2.97 9.01 6.00
N THR A 30 3.00 8.28 7.12
CA THR A 30 3.56 8.77 8.40
C THR A 30 5.09 8.91 8.38
N HIS A 31 5.80 8.01 7.70
CA HIS A 31 7.26 7.98 7.67
C HIS A 31 7.79 7.33 6.38
N ARG A 32 8.98 7.72 5.93
CA ARG A 32 9.60 7.20 4.68
C ARG A 32 9.81 5.68 4.71
N ILE A 33 10.14 5.12 5.88
CA ILE A 33 10.30 3.66 6.07
C ILE A 33 8.94 2.97 5.94
N PHE A 34 7.90 3.49 6.61
CA PHE A 34 6.55 2.95 6.48
C PHE A 34 6.05 3.06 5.04
N TYR A 35 6.31 4.15 4.34
CA TYR A 35 5.97 4.26 2.92
C TYR A 35 6.59 3.12 2.11
N ARG A 36 7.88 2.81 2.33
CA ARG A 36 8.57 1.76 1.58
C ARG A 36 7.99 0.35 1.83
N ILE A 37 7.53 0.08 3.04
CA ILE A 37 7.02 -1.23 3.48
C ILE A 37 5.52 -1.37 3.20
N VAL A 38 4.73 -0.37 3.61
CA VAL A 38 3.26 -0.40 3.61
C VAL A 38 2.68 -0.06 2.23
N ASN A 39 3.34 0.76 1.42
CA ASN A 39 2.80 1.11 0.10
C ASN A 39 2.64 -0.13 -0.80
N PRO A 40 3.60 -1.08 -0.90
CA PRO A 40 3.36 -2.36 -1.57
C PRO A 40 2.16 -3.15 -1.03
N LEU A 41 1.97 -3.15 0.29
CA LEU A 41 0.84 -3.82 0.94
C LEU A 41 -0.51 -3.16 0.60
N LEU A 42 -0.54 -1.83 0.45
CA LEU A 42 -1.71 -1.09 -0.03
C LEU A 42 -2.15 -1.55 -1.42
N TYR A 43 -1.20 -1.74 -2.35
CA TYR A 43 -1.54 -2.23 -3.70
C TYR A 43 -1.99 -3.69 -3.67
N ARG A 44 -1.39 -4.54 -2.83
CA ARG A 44 -1.88 -5.91 -2.61
C ARG A 44 -3.30 -5.93 -2.05
N HIS A 45 -3.59 -5.07 -1.07
CA HIS A 45 -4.94 -4.91 -0.55
C HIS A 45 -5.92 -4.53 -1.67
N ASN A 46 -5.53 -3.60 -2.54
CA ASN A 46 -6.37 -3.18 -3.67
C ASN A 46 -6.68 -4.32 -4.66
N VAL A 47 -5.70 -5.18 -4.93
CA VAL A 47 -5.89 -6.38 -5.77
C VAL A 47 -6.88 -7.35 -5.13
N HIS A 48 -6.81 -7.55 -3.81
CA HIS A 48 -7.63 -8.54 -3.11
C HIS A 48 -9.04 -8.06 -2.74
N HIS A 49 -9.22 -6.78 -2.44
CA HIS A 49 -10.46 -6.27 -1.85
C HIS A 49 -11.14 -5.18 -2.68
N ASP A 50 -10.40 -4.47 -3.53
CA ASP A 50 -10.91 -3.29 -4.26
C ASP A 50 -10.97 -3.53 -5.78
N ASN A 51 -11.07 -4.80 -6.21
CA ASN A 51 -11.14 -5.21 -7.63
C ASN A 51 -10.04 -4.61 -8.51
N SER A 52 -8.83 -4.44 -7.98
CA SER A 52 -7.70 -3.82 -8.69
C SER A 52 -8.03 -2.42 -9.24
N SER A 53 -8.94 -1.68 -8.59
CA SER A 53 -9.38 -0.34 -9.01
C SER A 53 -8.23 0.66 -9.22
N ALA A 54 -7.11 0.50 -8.50
CA ALA A 54 -5.93 1.33 -8.69
C ALA A 54 -5.29 1.13 -10.08
N LEU A 55 -5.36 -0.10 -10.65
CA LEU A 55 -4.89 -0.38 -12.00
C LEU A 55 -5.74 0.33 -13.05
N SER A 56 -7.08 0.22 -12.93
CA SER A 56 -8.03 0.89 -13.83
C SER A 56 -7.85 2.40 -13.78
N TRP A 57 -7.85 2.97 -12.57
CA TRP A 57 -7.63 4.39 -12.35
C TRP A 57 -6.30 4.86 -12.95
N GLY A 58 -5.21 4.11 -12.72
CA GLY A 58 -3.89 4.44 -13.26
C GLY A 58 -3.84 4.41 -14.78
N SER A 59 -4.56 3.47 -15.40
CA SER A 59 -4.66 3.36 -16.86
C SER A 59 -5.46 4.52 -17.47
N GLU A 60 -6.58 4.87 -16.84
CA GLU A 60 -7.46 5.98 -17.29
C GLU A 60 -6.78 7.35 -17.17
N HIS A 61 -5.98 7.56 -16.12
CA HIS A 61 -5.40 8.87 -15.81
C HIS A 61 -3.93 8.99 -16.24
N GLY A 62 -3.37 7.99 -16.93
CA GLY A 62 -1.99 8.00 -17.41
C GLY A 62 -0.93 7.93 -16.30
N SER A 63 -1.28 7.44 -15.10
CA SER A 63 -0.33 7.27 -14.00
C SER A 63 0.48 5.98 -14.15
N LEU A 64 1.57 6.04 -14.91
CA LEU A 64 2.47 4.90 -15.13
C LEU A 64 2.97 4.30 -13.81
N ALA A 65 3.27 5.15 -12.81
CA ALA A 65 3.73 4.69 -11.50
C ALA A 65 2.68 3.86 -10.76
N THR A 66 1.40 4.26 -10.84
CA THR A 66 0.30 3.50 -10.24
C THR A 66 0.13 2.17 -10.95
N VAL A 67 0.08 2.18 -12.29
CA VAL A 67 -0.04 0.96 -13.11
C VAL A 67 1.08 -0.03 -12.78
N GLN A 68 2.33 0.41 -12.76
CA GLN A 68 3.47 -0.45 -12.44
C GLN A 68 3.42 -1.03 -11.02
N ARG A 69 2.90 -0.28 -10.05
CA ARG A 69 2.76 -0.77 -8.68
C ARG A 69 1.63 -1.79 -8.55
N SER A 70 0.50 -1.53 -9.20
CA SER A 70 -0.61 -2.49 -9.26
C SER A 70 -0.17 -3.80 -9.91
N LEU A 71 0.50 -3.75 -11.07
CA LEU A 71 1.01 -4.94 -11.77
C LEU A 71 2.06 -5.73 -10.96
N LYS A 72 2.84 -5.06 -10.10
CA LYS A 72 3.79 -5.75 -9.21
C LYS A 72 3.12 -6.42 -8.01
N ALA A 73 1.89 -6.01 -7.67
CA ALA A 73 1.18 -6.51 -6.51
C ALA A 73 0.44 -7.82 -6.77
N GLY A 74 0.13 -8.13 -8.04
CA GLY A 74 -0.55 -9.36 -8.47
C GLY A 74 -1.16 -9.20 -9.84
#